data_AF-A0A2D9X153-F1
#
_entry.id   AF-A0A2D9X153-F1
#
_cell.length_a   1.000
_cell.length_b   1.000
_cell.length_c   1.000
_cell.angle_alpha   90.00
_cell.angle_beta   90.00
_cell.angle_gamma   90.00
#
_symmetry.space_group_name_H-M   'P 1'
#
loop_
_entity.id
_entity.type
_entity.pdbx_description
1 polymer ?
#
loop_
_entity_poly.entity_id
_entity_poly.type
_entity_poly.pdbx_seq_one_letter_code
_entity_poly.pdbx_strand_id
1 'polypeptide(L)'
;MDDTDGGMWRLTFYVDEIGDADWLLHCYPKTTVVIGVKALDYDNPDQSNVVPEGERQLKRAGMLCRNPRFQKYIKETYPESEEQPWTHATMEQSCVNTLHRVLEIESRKQLIESQRASDRFANLLKDFQNWLRTNI
;
A
#
# COMPACT_ATOMS: atom_id res chain seq x y z
N MET A 1 -2.06 13.91 -33.83
CA MET A 1 -2.59 13.40 -32.55
C MET A 1 -1.76 14.07 -31.48
N ASP A 2 -2.46 14.71 -30.56
CA ASP A 2 -2.04 15.89 -29.83
C ASP A 2 -0.87 15.70 -28.86
N ASP A 3 0.02 16.69 -28.92
CA ASP A 3 1.10 16.95 -27.99
C ASP A 3 0.49 17.67 -26.77
N THR A 4 0.03 16.92 -25.78
CA THR A 4 -0.36 17.45 -24.47
C THR A 4 0.51 16.86 -23.39
N ASP A 5 1.82 17.05 -23.52
CA ASP A 5 2.72 17.02 -22.37
C ASP A 5 2.67 18.41 -21.74
N GLY A 6 1.92 18.54 -20.63
CA GLY A 6 1.87 19.76 -19.83
C GLY A 6 3.28 20.24 -19.53
N GLY A 7 3.67 21.36 -20.15
CA GLY A 7 5.05 21.82 -20.20
C GLY A 7 5.67 21.98 -18.80
N MET A 8 6.93 21.55 -18.67
CA MET A 8 7.71 21.77 -17.45
C MET A 8 8.28 23.19 -17.47
N TRP A 9 7.92 23.99 -16.47
CA TRP A 9 8.51 25.30 -16.25
C TRP A 9 9.77 25.12 -15.41
N ARG A 10 10.91 25.56 -15.95
CA ARG A 10 12.18 25.57 -15.22
C ARG A 10 12.43 26.96 -14.67
N LEU A 11 12.42 27.09 -13.35
CA LEU A 11 12.76 28.31 -12.65
C LEU A 11 14.17 28.17 -12.07
N THR A 12 14.96 29.25 -12.15
CA THR A 12 16.33 29.30 -11.64
C THR A 12 16.45 30.50 -10.73
N PHE A 13 16.86 30.26 -9.49
CA PHE A 13 17.00 31.27 -8.45
C PHE A 13 18.35 31.10 -7.75
N TYR A 14 18.76 32.11 -7.00
CA TYR A 14 19.78 31.96 -5.97
C TYR A 14 19.15 31.60 -4.62
N VAL A 15 19.93 30.96 -3.74
CA VAL A 15 19.43 30.51 -2.41
C VAL A 15 18.90 31.68 -1.58
N ASP A 16 19.55 32.85 -1.68
CA ASP A 16 19.11 34.08 -0.99
C ASP A 16 17.74 34.61 -1.48
N GLU A 17 17.32 34.26 -2.69
CA GLU A 17 16.01 34.62 -3.25
C GLU A 17 14.87 33.71 -2.78
N ILE A 18 15.18 32.52 -2.24
CA ILE A 18 14.18 31.51 -1.82
C ILE A 18 13.78 31.67 -0.33
N GLY A 19 14.57 32.41 0.45
CA GLY A 19 14.32 32.68 1.88
C GLY A 19 14.82 31.58 2.82
N ASP A 20 14.35 31.59 4.07
CA ASP A 20 14.80 30.70 5.16
C ASP A 20 14.23 29.28 5.07
N ALA A 21 14.20 28.69 3.87
CA ALA A 21 13.70 27.33 3.71
C ALA A 21 14.62 26.33 4.42
N ASP A 22 14.06 25.52 5.33
CA ASP A 22 14.81 24.57 6.18
C ASP A 22 15.70 23.60 5.37
N TRP A 23 15.32 23.28 4.14
CA TRP A 23 16.05 22.35 3.27
C TRP A 23 17.21 23.02 2.50
N LEU A 24 17.40 24.33 2.63
CA LEU A 24 18.50 25.11 2.06
C LEU A 24 19.47 25.65 3.12
N LEU A 25 19.29 25.29 4.40
CA LEU A 25 20.08 25.77 5.55
C LEU A 25 21.61 25.56 5.44
N HIS A 26 22.07 24.70 4.53
CA HIS A 26 23.49 24.40 4.32
C HIS A 26 24.03 24.84 2.96
N CYS A 27 23.24 25.57 2.17
CA CYS A 27 23.67 26.06 0.87
C CYS A 27 24.28 27.46 1.01
N TYR A 28 25.33 27.75 0.22
CA TYR A 28 25.91 29.09 0.18
C TYR A 28 24.92 30.07 -0.48
N PRO A 29 24.88 31.36 -0.07
CA PRO A 29 23.91 32.32 -0.59
C PRO A 29 23.89 32.45 -2.13
N LYS A 30 25.03 32.29 -2.79
CA LYS A 30 25.17 32.38 -4.26
C LYS A 30 25.00 31.04 -4.98
N THR A 31 24.58 29.99 -4.28
CA THR A 31 24.31 28.71 -4.92
C THR A 31 23.06 28.83 -5.79
N THR A 32 23.16 28.42 -7.05
CA THR A 32 22.02 28.39 -7.97
C THR A 32 21.14 27.18 -7.67
N VAL A 33 19.85 27.42 -7.45
CA VAL A 33 18.82 26.39 -7.27
C VAL A 33 17.94 26.35 -8.51
N VAL A 34 17.68 25.15 -9.01
CA VAL A 34 16.81 24.92 -10.16
C VAL A 34 15.57 24.16 -9.69
N ILE A 35 14.41 24.77 -9.88
CA ILE A 35 13.12 24.17 -9.53
C ILE A 35 12.34 23.90 -10.81
N GLY A 36 11.97 22.64 -11.03
CA GLY A 36 11.04 22.24 -12.09
C GLY A 36 9.62 22.26 -11.57
N VAL A 37 8.78 23.14 -12.10
CA VAL A 37 7.35 23.20 -11.82
C VAL A 37 6.61 22.59 -13.00
N LYS A 38 6.05 21.40 -12.80
CA LYS A 38 5.12 20.81 -13.76
C LYS A 38 3.73 21.34 -13.42
N ALA A 39 3.01 21.89 -14.41
CA ALA A 39 1.61 22.19 -14.24
C ALA A 39 0.89 20.88 -13.89
N LEU A 40 0.18 20.85 -12.76
CA LEU A 40 -0.72 19.76 -12.47
C LEU A 40 -1.89 19.90 -13.43
N ASP A 41 -1.98 19.03 -14.43
CA ASP A 41 -3.16 18.89 -15.27
C ASP A 41 -4.30 18.38 -14.37
N TYR A 42 -5.01 19.32 -13.73
CA TYR A 42 -6.17 19.02 -12.91
C TYR A 42 -7.32 18.40 -13.72
N ASP A 43 -7.26 18.50 -15.05
CA ASP A 43 -8.28 17.99 -15.98
C ASP A 43 -7.95 16.62 -16.59
N ASN A 44 -6.78 16.04 -16.30
CA ASN A 44 -6.46 14.65 -16.63
C ASN A 44 -5.76 14.00 -15.44
N PRO A 45 -6.50 13.48 -14.44
CA PRO A 45 -5.89 12.62 -13.43
C PRO A 45 -5.32 11.41 -14.17
N ASP A 46 -4.00 11.35 -14.24
CA ASP A 46 -3.20 10.22 -14.68
C ASP A 46 -3.91 8.89 -14.37
N GLN A 47 -4.56 8.30 -15.37
CA GLN A 47 -5.20 6.98 -15.23
C GLN A 47 -4.13 5.89 -14.94
N SER A 48 -2.85 6.25 -15.07
CA SER A 48 -1.67 5.48 -14.67
C SER A 48 -1.55 5.22 -13.16
N ASN A 49 -2.27 5.98 -12.31
CA ASN A 49 -2.25 5.80 -10.85
C ASN A 49 -3.47 5.05 -10.28
N VAL A 50 -4.38 4.56 -11.12
CA VAL A 50 -5.46 3.68 -10.65
C VAL A 50 -4.88 2.28 -10.46
N VAL A 51 -4.15 2.07 -9.36
CA VAL A 51 -3.72 0.74 -8.92
C VAL A 51 -4.95 -0.18 -8.95
N PRO A 52 -4.95 -1.23 -9.78
CA PRO A 52 -6.08 -2.15 -9.89
C PRO A 52 -6.51 -2.65 -8.51
N GLU A 53 -7.80 -2.81 -8.30
CA GLU A 53 -8.33 -3.18 -6.99
C GLU A 53 -7.66 -4.44 -6.43
N GLY A 54 -7.41 -5.43 -7.28
CA GLY A 54 -6.70 -6.65 -6.92
C GLY A 54 -5.25 -6.40 -6.47
N GLU A 55 -4.54 -5.43 -7.04
CA GLU A 55 -3.19 -5.06 -6.58
C GLU A 55 -3.23 -4.37 -5.21
N ARG A 56 -4.26 -3.56 -4.95
CA ARG A 56 -4.49 -2.95 -3.62
C ARG A 56 -4.75 -4.03 -2.59
N GLN A 57 -5.57 -5.03 -2.93
CA GLN A 57 -5.88 -6.15 -2.06
C GLN A 57 -4.66 -7.04 -1.80
N LEU A 58 -3.85 -7.35 -2.82
CA LEU A 58 -2.59 -8.07 -2.66
C LEU A 58 -1.66 -7.37 -1.65
N LYS A 59 -1.44 -6.06 -1.84
CA LYS A 59 -0.61 -5.25 -0.91
C LYS A 59 -1.17 -5.29 0.50
N ARG A 60 -2.49 -5.11 0.64
CA ARG A 60 -3.20 -5.13 1.93
C ARG A 60 -3.11 -6.49 2.62
N ALA A 61 -3.24 -7.59 1.90
CA ALA A 61 -3.09 -8.94 2.43
C ALA A 61 -1.67 -9.16 2.98
N GLY A 62 -0.65 -8.72 2.24
CA GLY A 62 0.75 -8.78 2.72
C GLY A 62 0.98 -7.98 4.00
N MET A 63 0.44 -6.77 4.09
CA MET A 63 0.55 -5.94 5.30
C MET A 63 -0.21 -6.53 6.49
N LEU A 64 -1.40 -7.10 6.27
CA LEU A 64 -2.21 -7.68 7.33
C LEU A 64 -1.59 -8.93 7.94
N CYS A 65 -0.95 -9.78 7.15
CA CYS A 65 -0.25 -10.96 7.68
C CYS A 65 0.90 -10.60 8.63
N ARG A 66 1.38 -9.34 8.63
CA ARG A 66 2.38 -8.81 9.58
C ARG A 66 1.76 -8.10 10.77
N ASN A 67 0.46 -7.82 10.74
CA ASN A 67 -0.22 -7.11 11.81
C ASN A 67 -0.56 -8.08 12.96
N PRO A 68 -0.05 -7.85 14.19
CA PRO A 68 -0.29 -8.76 15.32
C PRO A 68 -1.77 -8.94 15.68
N ARG A 69 -2.59 -7.89 15.50
CA ARG A 69 -4.05 -7.98 15.75
C ARG A 69 -4.74 -8.87 14.74
N PHE A 70 -4.33 -8.80 13.48
CA PHE A 70 -4.87 -9.65 12.43
C PHE A 70 -4.41 -11.10 12.59
N GLN A 71 -3.15 -11.32 12.96
CA GLN A 71 -2.63 -12.65 13.32
C GLN A 71 -3.43 -13.27 14.47
N LYS A 72 -3.72 -12.49 15.53
CA LYS A 72 -4.57 -12.94 16.64
C LYS A 72 -5.98 -13.30 16.16
N TYR A 73 -6.62 -12.43 15.39
CA TYR A 73 -7.94 -12.69 14.80
C TYR A 73 -7.99 -13.98 13.98
N ILE A 74 -7.04 -14.16 13.06
CA ILE A 74 -6.96 -15.35 12.20
C ILE A 74 -6.76 -16.60 13.05
N LYS A 75 -5.88 -16.56 14.05
CA LYS A 75 -5.61 -17.69 14.95
C LYS A 75 -6.84 -18.10 15.77
N GLU A 76 -7.62 -17.13 16.23
CA GLU A 76 -8.86 -17.38 17.00
C GLU A 76 -10.00 -17.91 16.13
N THR A 77 -10.12 -17.39 14.90
CA THR A 77 -11.24 -17.69 14.00
C THR A 77 -11.02 -18.96 13.20
N TYR A 78 -9.76 -19.23 12.84
CA TYR A 78 -9.35 -20.37 12.03
C TYR A 78 -8.27 -21.16 12.78
N PRO A 79 -8.69 -22.03 13.72
CA PRO A 79 -7.76 -22.84 14.49
C PRO A 79 -6.91 -23.73 13.57
N GLU A 80 -5.69 -24.00 14.02
CA GLU A 80 -4.65 -24.72 13.26
C GLU A 80 -5.10 -26.08 12.70
N SER A 81 -4.47 -26.48 11.59
CA SER A 81 -4.27 -27.90 11.34
C SER A 81 -2.97 -28.34 12.01
N GLU A 82 -2.93 -29.56 12.54
CA GLU A 82 -1.81 -30.13 13.33
C GLU A 82 -0.44 -30.04 12.63
N GLU A 83 -0.43 -29.84 11.31
CA GLU A 83 0.78 -29.78 10.47
C GLU A 83 1.60 -28.49 10.60
N GLN A 84 1.03 -27.36 11.08
CA GLN A 84 1.75 -26.09 11.15
C GLN A 84 1.44 -25.26 12.41
N PRO A 85 2.22 -25.46 13.49
CA PRO A 85 2.04 -24.71 14.73
C PRO A 85 2.41 -23.22 14.57
N TRP A 86 1.61 -22.35 15.16
CA TRP A 86 1.84 -20.91 15.25
C TRP A 86 2.88 -20.64 16.34
N THR A 87 4.14 -20.59 15.92
CA THR A 87 5.26 -20.16 16.77
C THR A 87 5.58 -18.69 16.50
N HIS A 88 6.24 -18.01 17.44
CA HIS A 88 6.66 -16.61 17.26
C HIS A 88 7.51 -16.39 16.01
N ALA A 89 8.31 -17.39 15.61
CA ALA A 89 9.12 -17.33 14.39
C ALA A 89 8.31 -17.57 13.11
N THR A 90 7.14 -18.21 13.20
CA THR A 90 6.33 -18.61 12.04
C THR A 90 5.01 -17.86 11.89
N MET A 91 4.69 -16.88 12.76
CA MET A 91 3.39 -16.20 12.76
C MET A 91 2.98 -15.59 11.42
N GLU A 92 3.89 -14.91 10.71
CA GLU A 92 3.59 -14.35 9.38
C GLU A 92 3.33 -15.47 8.36
N GLN A 93 4.17 -16.52 8.36
CA GLN A 93 4.05 -17.63 7.43
C GLN A 93 2.78 -18.44 7.66
N SER A 94 2.47 -18.75 8.93
CA SER A 94 1.23 -19.42 9.32
C SER A 94 0.01 -18.58 8.95
N CYS A 95 0.06 -17.26 9.14
CA CYS A 95 -1.02 -16.36 8.71
C CYS A 95 -1.22 -16.37 7.19
N VAL A 96 -0.14 -16.39 6.40
CA VAL A 96 -0.22 -16.51 4.93
C VAL A 96 -0.81 -17.86 4.51
N ASN A 97 -0.38 -18.95 5.15
CA ASN A 97 -0.88 -20.29 4.83
C ASN A 97 -2.37 -20.44 5.20
N THR A 98 -2.79 -19.89 6.34
CA THR A 98 -4.21 -19.83 6.70
C THR A 98 -5.00 -18.97 5.71
N LEU A 99 -4.45 -17.84 5.26
CA LEU A 99 -5.08 -16.99 4.25
C LEU A 99 -5.28 -17.74 2.92
N HIS A 100 -4.30 -18.52 2.49
CA HIS A 100 -4.40 -19.37 1.29
C HIS A 100 -5.55 -20.38 1.41
N ARG A 101 -5.68 -21.02 2.57
CA ARG A 101 -6.77 -21.99 2.84
C ARG A 101 -8.14 -21.32 2.86
N VAL A 102 -8.29 -20.20 3.58
CA VAL A 102 -9.57 -19.50 3.74
C VAL A 102 -10.07 -18.90 2.43
N LEU A 103 -9.16 -18.36 1.62
CA LEU A 103 -9.52 -17.77 0.33
C LEU A 103 -9.60 -18.80 -0.79
N GLU A 104 -9.17 -20.05 -0.55
CA GLU A 104 -9.00 -21.13 -1.53
C GLU A 104 -8.07 -20.68 -2.69
N ILE A 105 -6.93 -20.08 -2.35
CA ILE A 105 -5.92 -19.62 -3.30
C ILE A 105 -4.57 -20.28 -3.04
N GLU A 106 -3.83 -20.57 -4.10
CA GLU A 106 -2.47 -21.12 -4.02
C GLU A 106 -1.43 -20.00 -3.82
N SER A 107 -1.76 -18.81 -4.31
CA SER A 107 -0.88 -17.65 -4.29
C SER A 107 -1.67 -16.37 -4.12
N ARG A 108 -1.14 -15.44 -3.34
CA ARG A 108 -1.71 -14.10 -3.18
C ARG A 108 -1.88 -13.35 -4.50
N LYS A 109 -1.12 -13.69 -5.55
CA LYS A 109 -1.30 -13.11 -6.91
C LYS A 109 -2.69 -13.39 -7.48
N GLN A 110 -3.34 -14.49 -7.08
CA GLN A 110 -4.70 -14.82 -7.51
C GLN A 110 -5.76 -13.83 -7.00
N LEU A 111 -5.43 -12.96 -6.03
CA LEU A 111 -6.28 -11.82 -5.66
C LEU A 111 -6.40 -10.77 -6.77
N ILE A 112 -5.44 -10.74 -7.70
CA ILE A 112 -5.49 -9.86 -8.87
C ILE A 112 -6.34 -10.47 -9.98
N GLU A 113 -6.22 -11.78 -10.16
CA GLU A 113 -6.77 -12.49 -11.30
C GLU A 113 -8.20 -12.99 -11.08
N SER A 114 -8.59 -13.25 -9.82
CA SER A 114 -9.88 -13.86 -9.47
C SER A 114 -10.75 -12.92 -8.64
N GLN A 115 -11.87 -12.49 -9.23
CA GLN A 115 -12.88 -11.70 -8.54
C GLN A 115 -13.43 -12.44 -7.31
N ARG A 116 -13.61 -13.77 -7.39
CA ARG A 116 -14.12 -14.57 -6.28
C ARG A 116 -13.18 -14.56 -5.07
N ALA A 117 -11.86 -14.60 -5.29
CA ALA A 117 -10.87 -14.50 -4.23
C ALA A 117 -10.86 -13.10 -3.61
N SER A 118 -10.99 -12.07 -4.45
CA SER A 118 -11.12 -10.67 -4.05
C SER A 118 -12.36 -10.43 -3.15
N ASP A 119 -13.53 -10.93 -3.56
CA ASP A 119 -14.77 -10.77 -2.80
C ASP A 119 -14.71 -11.48 -1.43
N ARG A 120 -14.12 -12.69 -1.39
CA ARG A 120 -13.88 -13.41 -0.14
C ARG A 120 -12.93 -12.66 0.78
N PHE A 121 -11.87 -12.09 0.24
CA PHE A 121 -10.94 -11.28 1.01
C PHE A 121 -11.62 -10.01 1.54
N ALA A 122 -12.47 -9.35 0.74
CA ALA A 122 -13.25 -8.21 1.18
C ALA A 122 -14.20 -8.56 2.35
N ASN A 123 -14.84 -9.73 2.31
CA ASN A 123 -15.68 -10.20 3.42
C ASN A 123 -14.86 -10.50 4.68
N LEU A 124 -13.71 -11.18 4.54
CA LEU A 124 -12.81 -11.44 5.65
C LEU A 124 -12.32 -10.15 6.32
N LEU A 125 -12.12 -9.08 5.55
CA LEU A 125 -11.77 -7.76 6.08
C LEU A 125 -12.90 -7.13 6.89
N LYS A 126 -14.16 -7.29 6.46
CA LYS A 126 -15.33 -6.82 7.22
C LYS A 126 -15.44 -7.58 8.54
N ASP A 127 -15.23 -8.90 8.50
CA ASP A 127 -15.26 -9.73 9.71
C ASP A 127 -14.15 -9.35 10.68
N PHE A 128 -12.94 -9.10 10.18
CA PHE A 128 -11.85 -8.58 11.00
C PHE A 128 -12.16 -7.21 11.61
N GLN A 129 -12.77 -6.30 10.85
CA GLN A 129 -13.19 -4.99 11.37
C GLN A 129 -14.26 -5.12 12.46
N ASN A 130 -15.19 -6.06 12.31
CA ASN A 130 -16.20 -6.35 13.33
C ASN A 130 -15.55 -6.95 14.58
N TRP A 131 -14.64 -7.92 14.42
CA TRP A 131 -13.89 -8.50 15.53
C TRP A 131 -13.07 -7.45 16.27
N LEU A 132 -12.45 -6.50 15.54
CA LEU A 132 -11.73 -5.37 16.15
C LEU A 132 -12.64 -4.53 17.03
N ARG A 133 -13.89 -4.26 16.63
CA ARG A 133 -14.84 -3.47 17.44
C ARG A 133 -15.23 -4.18 18.74
N THR A 134 -15.29 -5.51 18.73
CA THR A 134 -15.67 -6.32 19.89
C THR A 134 -14.50 -6.57 20.84
N ASN A 135 -13.26 -6.50 20.35
CA ASN A 135 -12.02 -6.82 21.10
C ASN A 135 -11.12 -5.59 21.33
N ILE A 136 -11.69 -4.39 21.39
CA ILE A 136 -11.04 -3.16 21.86
C ILE A 136 -11.18 -3.04 23.37
#